data_AF-A0A0D9X3X4-F1
#
_entry.id   AF-A0A0D9X3X4-F1
#
_cell.length_a   1.000
_cell.length_b   1.000
_cell.length_c   1.000
_cell.angle_alpha   90.00
_cell.angle_beta   90.00
_cell.angle_gamma   90.00
#
_symmetry.space_group_name_H-M   'P 1'
#
loop_
_entity.id
_entity.type
_entity.pdbx_description
1 polymer ?
#
loop_
_entity_poly.entity_id
_entity_poly.type
_entity_poly.pdbx_seq_one_letter_code
_entity_poly.pdbx_strand_id
1 'polypeptide(L)'
;MLTDSWEKHFDKISIEERSKFDEETLYNVQGVKMNRRYFKKPDSCTKENELLVLTILLAAEGKLEFPIVRSAADLTKVLGILNSIHANEIQGIQVLWTPQEEGDVLSEERLLKDYPHLKPLMKNLSAGSCAIPIASTTEGKDSS
;
A
#
# COMPACT_ATOMS: atom_id res chain seq x y z
N MET A 1 23.86 -1.15 31.27
CA MET A 1 22.65 -1.51 30.50
C MET A 1 23.00 -1.33 29.04
N LEU A 2 22.97 -2.40 28.24
CA LEU A 2 23.36 -2.41 26.82
C LEU A 2 22.08 -2.51 25.97
N THR A 3 21.32 -1.43 25.85
CA THR A 3 20.07 -1.36 25.06
C THR A 3 20.30 -0.90 23.62
N ASP A 4 21.55 -0.89 23.13
CA ASP A 4 21.92 0.19 22.21
C ASP A 4 22.20 -0.21 20.74
N SER A 5 22.10 -1.49 20.36
CA SER A 5 22.41 -1.91 18.98
C SER A 5 21.17 -2.06 18.10
N TRP A 6 20.18 -2.84 18.56
CA TRP A 6 18.99 -3.12 17.76
C TRP A 6 18.06 -1.90 17.70
N GLU A 7 17.87 -1.18 18.82
CA GLU A 7 17.00 0.01 18.90
C GLU A 7 17.46 1.09 17.91
N LYS A 8 18.74 1.45 17.91
CA LYS A 8 19.30 2.44 16.99
C LYS A 8 19.13 2.04 15.52
N HIS A 9 19.26 0.75 15.22
CA HIS A 9 19.07 0.24 13.87
C HIS A 9 17.60 0.25 13.46
N PHE A 10 16.72 -0.17 14.38
CA PHE A 10 15.28 -0.17 14.19
C PHE A 10 14.75 1.26 13.99
N ASP A 11 15.17 2.21 14.82
CA ASP A 11 14.82 3.63 14.71
C ASP A 11 15.30 4.23 13.39
N LYS A 12 16.53 3.91 12.99
CA LYS A 12 17.06 4.36 11.70
C LYS A 12 16.19 3.87 10.54
N ILE A 13 15.88 2.57 10.49
CA ILE A 13 15.03 2.00 9.43
C ILE A 13 13.62 2.58 9.52
N SER A 14 13.07 2.76 10.73
CA SER A 14 11.77 3.38 10.97
C SER A 14 11.69 4.77 10.34
N ILE A 15 12.70 5.62 10.57
CA ILE A 15 12.79 6.96 10.01
C ILE A 15 12.94 6.89 8.48
N GLU A 16 13.78 6.00 7.96
CA GLU A 16 13.97 5.83 6.51
C GLU A 16 12.67 5.39 5.81
N GLU A 17 11.92 4.44 6.37
CA GLU A 17 10.62 4.04 5.84
C GLU A 17 9.60 5.18 5.94
N ARG A 18 9.57 5.91 7.07
CA ARG A 18 8.68 7.04 7.26
C ARG A 18 8.97 8.20 6.30
N SER A 19 10.24 8.41 5.95
CA SER A 19 10.66 9.42 4.98
C SER A 19 10.26 9.10 3.55
N LYS A 20 9.87 7.86 3.24
CA LYS A 20 9.31 7.51 1.92
C LYS A 20 7.86 7.97 1.76
N PHE A 21 7.18 8.31 2.86
CA PHE A 21 5.85 8.88 2.79
C PHE A 21 5.95 10.33 2.34
N ASP A 22 5.07 10.75 1.43
CA ASP A 22 5.02 12.12 0.90
C ASP A 22 4.72 13.17 1.99
N GLU A 23 4.31 12.71 3.17
CA GLU A 23 3.92 13.50 4.34
C GLU A 23 4.53 12.93 5.63
N GLU A 24 5.86 12.93 5.77
CA GLU A 24 6.31 13.49 7.04
C GLU A 24 5.76 14.91 7.03
N THR A 25 4.85 15.23 7.95
CA THR A 25 4.34 16.58 8.15
C THR A 25 5.53 17.52 8.36
N LEU A 26 6.10 18.05 7.27
CA LEU A 26 7.03 19.16 7.32
C LEU A 26 6.20 20.32 7.85
N TYR A 27 6.36 20.60 9.15
CA TYR A 27 6.00 21.89 9.68
C TYR A 27 6.70 22.92 8.79
N ASN A 28 5.88 23.74 8.12
CA ASN A 28 6.25 24.72 7.13
C ASN A 28 7.58 25.42 7.45
N VAL A 29 8.66 24.98 6.80
CA VAL A 29 9.81 25.85 6.54
C VAL A 29 10.01 25.82 5.03
N GLN A 30 9.32 26.73 4.34
CA GLN A 30 9.37 27.01 2.89
C GLN A 30 8.33 26.34 1.96
N GLY A 31 7.09 26.16 2.42
CA GLY A 31 5.90 26.51 1.62
C GLY A 31 5.64 25.85 0.26
N VAL A 32 6.30 24.73 -0.10
CA VAL A 32 5.97 23.99 -1.32
C VAL A 32 5.32 22.66 -0.94
N LYS A 33 3.97 22.66 -0.86
CA LYS A 33 3.19 21.42 -0.86
C LYS A 33 3.36 20.74 -2.21
N MET A 34 4.16 19.68 -2.27
CA MET A 34 4.20 18.79 -3.44
C MET A 34 2.90 17.98 -3.43
N ASN A 35 1.88 18.49 -4.13
CA ASN A 35 0.54 17.91 -4.15
C ASN A 35 0.52 16.62 -5.00
N ARG A 36 1.03 15.50 -4.47
CA ARG A 36 0.82 14.20 -5.11
C ARG A 36 -0.59 13.74 -4.75
N ARG A 37 -1.54 14.01 -5.66
CA ARG A 37 -2.96 13.65 -5.53
C ARG A 37 -3.12 12.14 -5.39
N TYR A 38 -3.28 11.66 -4.17
CA TYR A 38 -4.01 10.43 -3.92
C TYR A 38 -5.47 10.66 -4.34
N PHE A 39 -6.12 9.62 -4.84
CA PHE A 39 -7.51 9.74 -5.26
C PHE A 39 -8.39 9.60 -4.03
N LYS A 40 -9.08 10.69 -3.67
CA LYS A 40 -10.22 10.62 -2.76
C LYS A 40 -11.34 9.92 -3.48
N LYS A 41 -11.84 8.85 -2.89
CA LYS A 41 -12.91 8.01 -3.44
C LYS A 41 -14.10 8.88 -3.89
N PRO A 42 -14.44 8.95 -5.19
CA PRO A 42 -15.72 9.49 -5.61
C PRO A 42 -16.80 8.43 -5.39
N ASP A 43 -18.00 8.84 -4.95
CA ASP A 43 -19.15 7.97 -4.63
C ASP A 43 -19.78 7.23 -5.84
N SER A 44 -19.05 6.98 -6.94
CA SER A 44 -19.62 6.35 -8.13
C SER A 44 -18.65 5.45 -8.91
N CYS A 45 -18.99 4.16 -8.96
CA CYS A 45 -18.90 3.22 -10.08
C CYS A 45 -17.62 3.06 -10.92
N THR A 46 -16.44 3.52 -10.52
CA THR A 46 -15.17 3.06 -11.11
C THR A 46 -14.51 2.03 -10.20
N LYS A 47 -14.52 0.76 -10.60
CA LYS A 47 -13.73 -0.32 -9.96
C LYS A 47 -12.26 -0.16 -10.34
N GLU A 48 -11.66 0.99 -10.06
CA GLU A 48 -10.21 1.07 -10.06
C GLU A 48 -9.73 0.22 -8.88
N ASN A 49 -8.67 -0.56 -9.10
CA ASN A 49 -8.09 -1.39 -8.05
C ASN A 49 -7.59 -0.44 -6.95
N GLU A 50 -8.36 -0.30 -5.88
CA GLU A 50 -7.98 0.45 -4.69
C GLU A 50 -6.87 -0.33 -3.98
N LEU A 51 -5.64 0.21 -3.99
CA LEU A 51 -4.48 -0.47 -3.41
C LEU A 51 -3.96 0.28 -2.19
N LEU A 52 -3.43 -0.48 -1.24
CA LEU A 52 -2.68 -0.01 -0.09
C LEU A 52 -1.35 -0.74 -0.03
N VAL A 53 -0.30 -0.04 0.40
CA VAL A 53 0.99 -0.67 0.73
C VAL A 53 1.10 -0.78 2.23
N LEU A 54 1.34 -1.98 2.74
CA LEU A 54 1.62 -2.25 4.15
C LEU A 54 3.10 -2.59 4.33
N THR A 55 3.77 -1.88 5.23
CA THR A 55 5.16 -2.11 5.61
C THR A 55 5.20 -2.54 7.08
N ILE A 56 5.74 -3.74 7.33
CA ILE A 56 5.93 -4.26 8.69
C ILE A 56 7.42 -4.29 8.98
N LEU A 57 7.85 -3.55 10.00
CA LEU A 57 9.19 -3.59 10.54
C LEU A 57 9.16 -4.41 11.83
N LEU A 58 10.03 -5.41 11.92
CA LEU A 58 10.11 -6.31 13.06
C LEU A 58 11.58 -6.46 13.46
N ALA A 59 11.88 -6.13 14.71
CA ALA A 59 13.08 -6.54 15.41
C ALA A 59 12.72 -7.72 16.32
N ALA A 60 13.27 -8.88 16.02
CA ALA A 60 13.12 -10.09 16.83
C ALA A 60 14.47 -10.80 16.97
N GLU A 61 14.65 -11.51 18.08
CA GLU A 61 15.81 -12.36 18.32
C GLU A 61 15.62 -13.72 17.63
N GLY A 62 16.71 -14.27 17.09
CA GLY A 62 16.69 -15.52 16.34
C GLY A 62 16.76 -15.34 14.82
N LYS A 63 16.74 -16.46 14.10
CA LYS A 63 16.87 -16.49 12.64
C LYS A 63 15.52 -16.80 12.00
N LEU A 64 14.92 -15.79 11.38
CA LEU A 64 13.69 -15.95 10.59
C LEU A 64 14.06 -16.14 9.12
N GLU A 65 13.61 -17.25 8.53
CA GLU A 65 13.80 -17.51 7.11
C GLU A 65 12.49 -17.36 6.36
N PHE A 66 12.39 -16.31 5.54
CA PHE A 66 11.20 -16.06 4.74
C PHE A 66 11.35 -16.65 3.34
N PRO A 67 10.33 -17.37 2.82
CA PRO A 67 10.30 -17.75 1.43
C PRO A 67 10.17 -16.52 0.52
N ILE A 68 10.64 -16.62 -0.72
CA ILE A 68 10.37 -15.61 -1.73
C ILE A 68 8.87 -15.64 -2.05
N VAL A 69 8.17 -14.53 -1.79
CA VAL A 69 6.73 -14.43 -2.04
C VAL A 69 6.46 -14.34 -3.55
N ARG A 70 5.82 -15.37 -4.11
CA ARG A 70 5.40 -15.42 -5.54
C ARG A 70 3.91 -15.70 -5.71
N SER A 71 3.21 -15.98 -4.62
CA SER A 71 1.80 -16.32 -4.58
C SER A 71 1.18 -15.91 -3.25
N ALA A 72 -0.16 -15.87 -3.20
CA ALA A 72 -0.89 -15.67 -1.96
C ALA A 72 -0.56 -16.74 -0.90
N ALA A 73 -0.35 -17.99 -1.32
CA ALA A 73 0.03 -19.09 -0.42
C ALA A 73 1.41 -18.86 0.22
N ASP A 74 2.36 -18.29 -0.51
CA ASP A 74 3.68 -17.93 0.05
C ASP A 74 3.55 -16.78 1.05
N LEU A 75 2.69 -15.80 0.78
CA LEU A 75 2.39 -14.72 1.71
C LEU A 75 1.79 -15.26 3.01
N THR A 76 0.84 -16.20 2.93
CA THR A 76 0.27 -16.87 4.11
C THR A 76 1.34 -17.58 4.93
N LYS A 77 2.34 -18.22 4.29
CA LYS A 77 3.46 -18.85 5.01
C LYS A 77 4.33 -17.82 5.73
N VAL A 78 4.67 -16.70 5.07
CA VAL A 78 5.42 -15.60 5.69
C VAL A 78 4.69 -15.07 6.93
N LEU A 79 3.39 -14.81 6.82
CA LEU A 79 2.57 -14.37 7.95
C LEU A 79 2.49 -15.42 9.06
N GLY A 80 2.43 -16.70 8.70
CA GLY A 80 2.49 -17.80 9.67
C GLY A 80 3.81 -17.84 10.43
N ILE A 81 4.94 -17.60 9.75
CA ILE A 81 6.26 -17.49 10.39
C ILE A 81 6.29 -16.31 11.35
N LEU A 82 5.79 -15.13 10.94
CA LEU A 82 5.70 -13.95 11.81
C LEU A 82 4.85 -14.23 13.06
N ASN A 83 3.73 -14.95 12.91
CA ASN A 83 2.85 -15.32 14.02
C ASN A 83 3.44 -16.43 14.93
N SER A 84 4.48 -17.14 14.50
CA SER A 84 5.13 -18.17 15.29
C SER A 84 6.17 -17.62 16.27
N ILE A 85 6.53 -16.35 16.15
CA ILE A 85 7.53 -15.68 16.99
C ILE A 85 6.94 -15.48 18.38
N HIS A 86 7.64 -15.95 19.41
CA HIS A 86 7.17 -15.75 20.77
C HIS A 86 7.33 -14.28 21.19
N ALA A 87 6.38 -13.75 21.97
CA ALA A 87 6.38 -12.34 22.35
C ALA A 87 7.66 -11.91 23.11
N ASN A 88 8.32 -12.84 23.82
CA ASN A 88 9.59 -12.59 24.50
C ASN A 88 10.80 -12.51 23.56
N GLU A 89 10.67 -12.98 22.32
CA GLU A 89 11.69 -12.88 21.28
C GLU A 89 11.54 -11.58 20.46
N ILE A 90 10.38 -10.92 20.56
CA ILE A 90 10.12 -9.65 19.88
C ILE A 90 10.72 -8.51 20.70
N GLN A 91 11.61 -7.75 20.06
CA GLN A 91 12.22 -6.56 20.64
C GLN A 91 11.47 -5.28 20.25
N GLY A 92 11.00 -5.21 19.00
CA GLY A 92 10.23 -4.08 18.49
C GLY A 92 9.42 -4.41 17.25
N ILE A 93 8.24 -3.81 17.12
CA ILE A 93 7.36 -3.95 15.95
C ILE A 93 6.79 -2.60 15.56
N GLN A 94 6.75 -2.32 14.26
CA GLN A 94 6.07 -1.15 13.71
C GLN A 94 5.36 -1.53 12.43
N VAL A 95 4.14 -1.02 12.29
CA VAL A 95 3.31 -1.18 11.08
C VAL A 95 3.08 0.20 10.50
N LEU A 96 3.34 0.33 9.21
CA LEU A 96 3.13 1.55 8.42
C LEU A 96 2.26 1.19 7.21
N TRP A 97 1.44 2.14 6.74
CA TRP A 97 0.65 1.95 5.53
C TRP A 97 0.64 3.20 4.64
N THR A 98 0.48 3.02 3.34
CA THR A 98 0.32 4.11 2.37
C THR A 98 -0.91 3.86 1.51
N PRO A 99 -1.79 4.85 1.33
CA PRO A 99 -1.73 6.23 1.83
C PRO A 99 -2.07 6.34 3.33
N GLN A 100 -1.64 7.41 3.99
CA GLN A 100 -1.92 7.67 5.42
C GLN A 100 -3.25 8.41 5.64
N GLU A 101 -3.71 9.22 4.68
CA GLU A 101 -5.02 9.90 4.77
C GLU A 101 -6.17 8.90 4.63
N GLU A 102 -7.19 9.08 5.47
CA GLU A 102 -8.41 8.27 5.39
C GLU A 102 -9.18 8.57 4.09
N GLY A 103 -9.60 7.52 3.40
CA GLY A 103 -10.34 7.62 2.13
C GLY A 103 -9.46 7.78 0.88
N ASP A 104 -8.14 7.87 1.06
CA ASP A 104 -7.16 7.88 -0.02
C ASP A 104 -6.72 6.46 -0.40
N VAL A 105 -6.56 6.24 -1.71
CA VAL A 105 -6.11 4.96 -2.26
C VAL A 105 -4.97 5.16 -3.26
N LEU A 106 -4.16 4.10 -3.44
CA LEU A 106 -3.16 4.05 -4.51
C LEU A 106 -3.79 3.46 -5.78
N SER A 107 -3.50 4.10 -6.92
CA SER A 107 -3.70 3.49 -8.23
C SER A 107 -2.54 2.56 -8.58
N GLU A 108 -2.78 1.62 -9.49
CA GLU A 108 -1.75 0.68 -9.97
C GLU A 108 -0.55 1.40 -10.61
N GLU A 109 -0.80 2.43 -11.43
CA GLU A 109 0.26 3.24 -12.05
C GLU A 109 1.16 3.87 -11.00
N ARG A 110 0.57 4.42 -9.93
CA ARG A 110 1.32 5.04 -8.85
C ARG A 110 2.07 4.01 -8.01
N LEU A 111 1.47 2.85 -7.73
CA LEU A 111 2.15 1.75 -7.04
C LEU A 111 3.42 1.35 -7.80
N LEU A 112 3.34 1.18 -9.13
CA LEU A 112 4.50 0.81 -9.96
C LEU A 112 5.57 1.92 -9.99
N LYS A 113 5.15 3.18 -9.96
CA LYS A 113 6.04 4.35 -9.97
C LYS A 113 6.77 4.55 -8.63
N ASP A 114 6.02 4.56 -7.53
CA ASP A 114 6.52 4.89 -6.19
C ASP A 114 7.15 3.66 -5.52
N TYR A 115 6.73 2.45 -5.91
CA TYR A 115 7.23 1.18 -5.37
C TYR A 115 7.69 0.21 -6.47
N PRO A 116 8.68 0.59 -7.31
CA PRO A 116 9.11 -0.21 -8.47
C PRO A 116 9.74 -1.57 -8.10
N HIS A 117 10.12 -1.75 -6.84
CA HIS A 117 10.69 -2.98 -6.30
C HIS A 117 9.62 -4.00 -5.87
N LEU A 118 8.37 -3.57 -5.67
CA LEU A 118 7.27 -4.48 -5.35
C LEU A 118 6.89 -5.28 -6.59
N LYS A 119 6.70 -6.59 -6.40
CA LYS A 119 6.28 -7.50 -7.46
C LYS A 119 4.78 -7.78 -7.31
N PRO A 120 3.95 -7.36 -8.28
CA PRO A 120 2.53 -7.70 -8.26
C PRO A 120 2.35 -9.21 -8.22
N LEU A 121 1.56 -9.69 -7.27
CA LEU A 121 1.13 -11.10 -7.22
C LEU A 121 -0.13 -11.35 -8.07
N MET A 122 -0.79 -10.28 -8.50
CA MET A 122 -2.01 -10.34 -9.31
C MET A 122 -1.65 -10.70 -10.75
N LYS A 123 -2.01 -11.92 -11.18
CA LYS A 123 -2.10 -12.25 -12.60
C LYS A 123 -3.50 -11.90 -13.10
N ASN A 124 -3.55 -11.02 -14.10
CA ASN A 124 -4.66 -10.73 -15.01
C ASN A 124 -6.06 -10.81 -14.38
N LEU A 125 -6.50 -9.74 -13.71
CA LEU A 125 -7.94 -9.47 -13.64
C LEU A 125 -8.38 -9.22 -15.09
N SER A 126 -9.07 -10.20 -15.69
CA SER A 126 -9.69 -9.99 -17.00
C SER A 126 -10.54 -8.73 -16.94
N ALA A 127 -10.25 -7.78 -17.83
CA ALA A 127 -11.01 -6.54 -17.98
C ALA A 127 -12.51 -6.87 -18.08
N GLY A 128 -13.23 -6.68 -16.97
CA GLY A 128 -14.68 -6.77 -16.94
C GLY A 128 -15.22 -5.57 -17.69
N SER A 129 -15.69 -5.81 -18.91
CA SER A 129 -16.39 -4.85 -19.77
C SER A 129 -17.40 -4.02 -18.96
N CYS A 130 -17.13 -2.72 -18.80
CA CYS A 130 -18.16 -1.78 -18.40
C CYS A 130 -18.82 -1.29 -19.71
N ALA A 131 -19.90 -1.97 -20.11
CA ALA A 131 -20.72 -1.51 -21.21
C ALA A 131 -21.44 -0.22 -20.79
N ILE A 132 -21.14 0.89 -21.46
CA ILE A 132 -21.92 2.11 -21.36
C ILE A 132 -23.26 1.86 -22.08
N PRO A 133 -24.43 2.01 -21.45
CA PRO A 133 -25.67 2.06 -22.20
C PRO A 133 -25.70 3.38 -22.97
N ILE A 134 -25.49 3.30 -24.29
CA ILE A 134 -25.78 4.42 -25.19
C ILE A 134 -27.31 4.54 -25.22
N ALA A 135 -27.85 5.57 -24.59
CA ALA A 135 -29.26 5.92 -24.78
C ALA A 135 -29.46 6.32 -26.25
N SER A 136 -30.04 5.44 -27.04
CA SER A 136 -30.51 5.77 -28.39
C SER A 136 -31.85 6.50 -28.27
N THR A 137 -31.84 7.83 -28.35
CA THR A 137 -33.05 8.60 -28.65
C THR A 137 -33.37 8.39 -30.12
N THR A 138 -34.32 7.51 -30.42
CA THR A 138 -35.00 7.51 -31.71
C THR A 138 -36.12 8.53 -31.64
N GLU A 139 -35.93 9.71 -32.22
CA GLU A 139 -37.04 10.59 -32.55
C GLU A 139 -37.93 9.87 -33.58
N GLY A 140 -39.10 9.46 -33.11
CA GLY A 140 -40.19 8.96 -33.92
C GLY A 140 -40.78 10.08 -34.76
N LYS A 141 -40.69 9.90 -36.06
CA LYS A 141 -41.42 10.59 -37.12
C LYS A 141 -42.93 10.42 -36.88
N ASP A 142 -43.62 11.48 -36.48
CA ASP A 142 -45.06 11.57 -36.67
C ASP A 142 -45.38 12.51 -37.83
N SER A 143 -46.12 11.93 -38.78
CA SER A 143 -46.59 12.54 -40.02
C SER A 143 -48.10 12.69 -39.90
N SER A 144 -48.61 13.92 -39.94
CA SER A 144 -49.87 14.32 -40.60
C SER A 144 -50.01 15.83 -40.55
#